data_AF-A0A950Z2K2-F1
#
_entry.id   AF-A0A950Z2K2-F1
#
_cell.length_a   1.000
_cell.length_b   1.000
_cell.length_c   1.000
_cell.angle_alpha   90.00
_cell.angle_beta   90.00
_cell.angle_gamma   90.00
#
_symmetry.space_group_name_H-M   'P 1'
#
loop_
_entity.id
_entity.type
_entity.pdbx_description
1 polymer ?
#
loop_
_entity_poly.entity_id
_entity_poly.type
_entity_poly.pdbx_seq_one_letter_code
_entity_poly.pdbx_strand_id
1 'polypeptide(L)'
;EAKLRVIAEDPAAGELGELGLGTQDLPVSGADIQDEKILGTLHIATGRSDHLGGHLTPDRFRDKRNASHDDILFAPHKTPDIKLRRAVFSKGGRTEVVLQDYHPTPEIRELIDRA
;
A
#
# COMPACT_ATOMS: atom_id res chain seq x y z
N GLU A 1 -18.62 -0.39 -4.25
CA GLU A 1 -19.67 0.66 -4.26
C GLU A 1 -19.81 1.40 -2.93
N ALA A 2 -19.89 0.72 -1.78
CA ALA A 2 -20.01 1.40 -0.47
C ALA A 2 -18.86 2.38 -0.18
N LYS A 3 -17.60 1.97 -0.37
CA LYS A 3 -16.43 2.85 -0.19
C LYS A 3 -16.45 4.08 -1.11
N LEU A 4 -16.91 3.95 -2.36
CA LEU A 4 -17.03 5.08 -3.28
C LEU A 4 -18.05 6.12 -2.79
N ARG A 5 -19.15 5.68 -2.17
CA ARG A 5 -20.11 6.60 -1.53
C ARG A 5 -19.49 7.31 -0.34
N VAL A 6 -18.79 6.57 0.52
CA VAL A 6 -18.06 7.17 1.67
C VAL A 6 -17.06 8.21 1.18
N ILE A 7 -16.27 7.93 0.14
CA ILE A 7 -15.31 8.89 -0.43
C ILE A 7 -16.03 10.12 -1.01
N ALA A 8 -17.18 9.94 -1.68
CA ALA A 8 -17.94 11.06 -2.21
C ALA A 8 -18.50 11.96 -1.08
N GLU A 9 -18.94 11.36 0.01
CA GLU A 9 -19.50 12.05 1.18
C GLU A 9 -18.43 12.62 2.11
N ASP A 10 -17.24 12.01 2.16
CA ASP A 10 -16.10 12.36 3.01
C ASP A 10 -14.78 12.08 2.27
N PRO A 11 -14.30 13.04 1.44
CA PRO A 11 -13.14 12.83 0.57
C PRO A 11 -11.85 12.43 1.29
N ALA A 12 -11.72 12.78 2.58
CA ALA A 12 -10.59 12.35 3.42
C ALA A 12 -10.46 10.83 3.48
N ALA A 13 -11.57 10.09 3.42
CA ALA A 13 -11.58 8.63 3.40
C ALA A 13 -10.98 8.02 2.12
N GLY A 14 -10.73 8.83 1.09
CA GLY A 14 -10.10 8.43 -0.17
C GLY A 14 -8.70 9.02 -0.38
N GLU A 15 -8.20 9.82 0.57
CA GLU A 15 -6.83 10.33 0.50
C GLU A 15 -5.84 9.16 0.59
N LEU A 16 -4.75 9.19 -0.18
CA LEU A 16 -3.71 8.16 -0.11
C LEU A 16 -2.93 8.33 1.20
N GLY A 17 -2.99 7.31 2.07
CA GLY A 17 -2.36 7.32 3.38
C GLY A 17 -1.03 6.59 3.43
N GLU A 18 -0.85 5.58 2.59
CA GLU A 18 0.36 4.74 2.54
C GLU A 18 0.58 4.18 1.12
N LEU A 19 1.85 4.04 0.77
CA LEU A 19 2.32 3.10 -0.25
C LEU A 19 3.30 2.14 0.45
N GLY A 20 2.95 0.87 0.51
CA GLY A 20 3.76 -0.14 1.16
C GLY A 20 4.20 -1.25 0.22
N LEU A 21 5.33 -1.88 0.57
CA LEU A 21 5.95 -2.97 -0.17
C LEU A 21 6.29 -4.08 0.82
N GLY A 22 5.73 -5.26 0.59
CA GLY A 22 6.06 -6.46 1.35
C GLY A 22 7.47 -6.95 1.00
N THR A 23 8.22 -7.34 2.03
CA THR A 23 9.65 -7.70 1.93
C THR A 23 9.97 -9.08 2.48
N GLN A 24 8.99 -9.80 3.04
CA GLN A 24 9.24 -11.03 3.78
C GLN A 24 8.85 -12.27 2.97
N ASP A 25 9.71 -13.29 2.97
CA ASP A 25 9.39 -14.58 2.36
C ASP A 25 8.45 -15.36 3.31
N LEU A 26 7.14 -15.12 3.15
CA LEU A 26 6.08 -15.66 3.99
C LEU A 26 5.02 -16.37 3.14
N PRO A 27 4.40 -17.44 3.66
CA PRO A 27 3.24 -18.04 3.03
C PRO A 27 2.02 -17.12 3.12
N VAL A 28 1.08 -17.28 2.18
CA VAL A 28 -0.23 -16.61 2.23
C VAL A 28 -1.01 -17.09 3.45
N SER A 29 -1.47 -16.13 4.25
CA SER A 29 -2.25 -16.36 5.47
C SER A 29 -3.75 -16.18 5.28
N GLY A 30 -4.15 -15.38 4.27
CA GLY A 30 -5.54 -14.97 4.05
C GLY A 30 -5.98 -13.78 4.91
N ALA A 31 -5.08 -13.21 5.71
CA ALA A 31 -5.31 -12.02 6.53
C ALA A 31 -4.49 -10.85 5.99
N ASP A 32 -5.14 -9.74 5.63
CA ASP A 32 -4.51 -8.60 4.95
C ASP A 32 -3.29 -8.06 5.71
N ILE A 33 -3.39 -7.94 7.04
CA ILE A 33 -2.29 -7.45 7.90
C ILE A 33 -1.00 -8.29 7.83
N GLN A 34 -1.12 -9.58 7.51
CA GLN A 34 0.04 -10.46 7.32
C GLN A 34 0.42 -10.56 5.84
N ASP A 35 -0.59 -10.63 4.96
CA ASP A 35 -0.38 -10.80 3.52
C ASP A 35 0.26 -9.56 2.87
N GLU A 36 0.08 -8.37 3.46
CA GLU A 36 0.75 -7.14 3.02
C GLU A 36 2.28 -7.20 3.22
N LYS A 37 2.76 -8.04 4.13
CA LYS A 37 4.19 -8.19 4.42
C LYS A 37 4.89 -9.16 3.46
N ILE A 38 4.12 -9.98 2.73
CA ILE A 38 4.64 -10.97 1.80
C ILE A 38 5.43 -10.30 0.69
N LEU A 39 6.61 -10.86 0.38
CA LEU A 39 7.51 -10.38 -0.65
C LEU A 39 6.77 -10.25 -1.99
N GLY A 40 6.84 -9.05 -2.56
CA GLY A 40 6.21 -8.76 -3.84
C GLY A 40 4.76 -8.27 -3.75
N THR A 41 4.12 -8.35 -2.58
CA THR A 41 2.88 -7.64 -2.33
C THR A 41 3.15 -6.13 -2.31
N LEU A 42 2.38 -5.38 -3.08
CA LEU A 42 2.31 -3.92 -2.97
C LEU A 42 0.97 -3.58 -2.35
N HIS A 43 0.90 -2.67 -1.40
CA HIS A 43 -0.37 -2.16 -0.91
C HIS A 43 -0.44 -0.65 -0.96
N ILE A 44 -1.66 -0.17 -1.11
CA ILE A 44 -1.99 1.25 -1.02
C ILE A 44 -3.08 1.37 0.03
N ALA A 45 -2.86 2.25 1.01
CA ALA A 45 -3.89 2.56 1.99
C ALA A 45 -4.61 3.86 1.65
N THR A 46 -5.90 3.92 1.96
CA THR A 46 -6.68 5.17 1.93
C THR A 46 -7.09 5.61 3.33
N GLY A 47 -7.23 6.91 3.53
CA GLY A 47 -7.65 7.50 4.79
C GLY A 47 -6.47 7.92 5.66
N ARG A 48 -6.59 7.67 6.96
CA ARG A 48 -5.68 8.17 8.00
C ARG A 48 -4.23 7.86 7.70
N SER A 49 -3.35 8.82 7.95
CA SER A 49 -1.91 8.68 7.76
C SER A 49 -1.09 9.16 8.96
N ASP A 50 -1.75 9.73 9.97
CA ASP A 50 -1.15 10.31 11.18
C ASP A 50 -0.21 9.37 11.94
N HIS A 51 -0.60 8.11 12.05
CA HIS A 51 0.16 7.07 12.76
C HIS A 51 1.41 6.60 11.99
N LEU A 52 1.58 7.02 10.74
CA LEU A 52 2.75 6.77 9.89
C LEU A 52 3.55 8.04 9.62
N GLY A 53 3.26 9.13 10.34
CA GLY A 53 3.91 10.43 10.15
C GLY A 53 3.29 11.31 9.06
N GLY A 54 2.16 10.89 8.48
CA GLY A 54 1.32 11.71 7.62
C GLY A 54 0.51 12.75 8.39
N HIS A 55 -0.29 13.54 7.68
CA HIS A 55 -0.99 14.69 8.24
C HIS A 55 -2.50 14.46 8.46
N LEU A 56 -3.03 13.34 7.97
CA LEU A 56 -4.46 13.08 8.00
C LEU A 56 -4.87 12.43 9.32
N THR A 57 -5.26 13.27 10.27
CA THR A 57 -5.74 12.92 11.60
C THR A 57 -7.27 12.70 11.64
N PRO A 58 -7.81 11.98 12.64
CA PRO A 58 -9.26 11.68 12.69
C PRO A 58 -10.21 12.88 12.67
N ASP A 59 -9.77 14.05 13.13
CA ASP A 59 -10.56 15.29 13.15
C ASP A 59 -10.71 15.96 11.78
N ARG A 60 -9.94 15.52 10.77
CA ARG A 60 -10.02 16.03 9.39
C ARG A 60 -11.10 15.35 8.55
N PHE A 61 -11.76 14.33 9.09
CA PHE A 61 -12.88 13.64 8.46
C PHE A 61 -14.18 14.35 8.79
N ARG A 62 -15.13 14.38 7.84
CA ARG A 62 -16.47 14.92 8.08
C ARG A 62 -17.23 14.10 9.12
N ASP A 63 -17.00 12.78 9.12
CA ASP A 63 -17.50 11.87 10.15
C ASP A 63 -16.34 11.07 10.74
N LYS A 64 -16.18 11.10 12.07
CA LYS A 64 -15.13 10.34 12.77
C LYS A 64 -15.20 8.84 12.51
N ARG A 65 -16.37 8.29 12.15
CA ARG A 65 -16.55 6.88 11.78
C ARG A 65 -15.85 6.52 10.47
N ASN A 66 -15.58 7.50 9.61
CA ASN A 66 -14.86 7.33 8.36
C ASN A 66 -13.33 7.45 8.53
N ALA A 67 -12.85 7.77 9.73
CA ALA A 67 -11.43 7.91 10.04
C ALA A 67 -10.74 6.53 10.16
N SER A 68 -10.74 5.78 9.06
CA SER A 68 -10.09 4.49 8.89
C SER A 68 -8.74 4.62 8.19
N HIS A 69 -7.95 3.55 8.24
CA HIS A 69 -6.81 3.31 7.38
C HIS A 69 -7.09 1.97 6.70
N ASP A 70 -7.43 2.03 5.42
CA ASP A 70 -7.93 0.87 4.68
C ASP A 70 -6.92 0.43 3.64
N ASP A 71 -6.24 -0.68 3.93
CA ASP A 71 -5.24 -1.31 3.06
C ASP A 71 -5.88 -2.04 1.89
N ILE A 72 -5.35 -1.78 0.69
CA ILE A 72 -5.71 -2.47 -0.54
C ILE A 72 -4.46 -3.16 -1.05
N LEU A 73 -4.44 -4.49 -0.92
CA LEU A 73 -3.32 -5.32 -1.34
C LEU A 73 -3.40 -5.63 -2.83
N PHE A 74 -2.26 -5.51 -3.50
CA PHE A 74 -2.00 -5.92 -4.87
C PHE A 74 -0.97 -7.04 -4.85
N ALA A 75 -1.43 -8.25 -5.13
CA ALA A 75 -0.60 -9.44 -5.21
C ALA A 75 -1.28 -10.49 -6.10
N PRO A 76 -0.50 -11.42 -6.71
CA PRO A 76 -1.07 -12.45 -7.58
C PRO A 76 -2.18 -13.30 -6.92
N HIS A 77 -2.07 -13.55 -5.61
CA HIS A 77 -3.03 -14.37 -4.86
C HIS A 77 -4.27 -13.58 -4.39
N LYS A 78 -4.23 -12.24 -4.39
CA LYS A 78 -5.30 -11.37 -3.89
C LYS A 78 -6.08 -10.66 -5.00
N THR A 79 -5.35 -10.10 -5.97
CA THR A 79 -5.88 -9.33 -7.09
C THR A 79 -5.33 -9.87 -8.42
N PRO A 80 -5.64 -11.12 -8.81
CA PRO A 80 -5.02 -11.79 -9.94
C PRO A 80 -5.25 -11.07 -11.29
N ASP A 81 -6.35 -10.32 -11.41
CA ASP A 81 -6.72 -9.60 -12.63
C ASP A 81 -6.00 -8.25 -12.79
N ILE A 82 -5.34 -7.77 -11.73
CA ILE A 82 -4.57 -6.52 -11.77
C ILE A 82 -3.11 -6.86 -12.08
N LYS A 83 -2.58 -6.26 -13.14
CA LYS A 83 -1.18 -6.42 -13.52
C LYS A 83 -0.37 -5.21 -13.05
N LEU A 84 0.41 -5.39 -11.98
CA LEU A 84 1.35 -4.37 -11.54
C LEU A 84 2.53 -4.27 -12.52
N ARG A 85 2.60 -3.18 -13.28
CA ARG A 85 3.70 -2.96 -14.25
C ARG A 85 5.03 -2.64 -13.57
N ARG A 86 5.04 -1.63 -12.70
CA ARG A 86 6.22 -1.25 -11.92
C ARG A 86 5.84 -0.31 -10.78
N ALA A 87 6.50 -0.45 -9.64
CA ALA A 87 6.65 0.59 -8.64
C ALA A 87 8.04 1.23 -8.82
N VAL A 88 8.10 2.56 -8.75
CA VAL A 88 9.29 3.33 -9.09
C VAL A 88 9.58 4.31 -7.95
N PHE A 89 10.82 4.30 -7.48
CA PHE A 89 11.34 5.31 -6.59
C PHE A 89 11.98 6.43 -7.40
N SER A 90 11.58 7.68 -7.14
CA SER A 90 12.14 8.86 -7.79
C SER A 90 12.54 9.90 -6.76
N LYS A 91 13.84 10.19 -6.65
CA LYS A 91 14.38 11.16 -5.70
C LYS A 91 15.69 11.77 -6.22
N GLY A 92 15.82 13.09 -6.15
CA GLY A 92 17.06 13.79 -6.48
C GLY A 92 17.54 13.57 -7.92
N GLY A 93 16.62 13.44 -8.88
CA GLY A 93 16.94 13.17 -10.29
C GLY A 93 17.26 11.70 -10.61
N ARG A 94 17.35 10.83 -9.60
CA ARG A 94 17.50 9.39 -9.77
C ARG A 94 16.13 8.72 -9.81
N THR A 95 15.93 7.83 -10.78
CA THR A 95 14.72 7.02 -10.93
C THR A 95 15.12 5.55 -10.95
N GLU A 96 14.53 4.75 -10.07
CA GLU A 96 14.79 3.31 -9.95
C GLU A 96 13.49 2.53 -9.89
N VAL A 97 13.41 1.44 -10.65
CA VAL A 97 12.34 0.47 -10.45
C VAL A 97 12.65 -0.29 -9.17
N VAL A 98 11.67 -0.42 -8.28
CA VAL A 98 11.83 -1.16 -7.02
C VAL A 98 11.11 -2.50 -7.04
N LEU A 99 9.98 -2.55 -7.75
CA LEU A 99 9.13 -3.72 -7.92
C LEU A 99 8.61 -3.73 -9.35
N GLN A 100 8.66 -4.86 -10.03
CA GLN A 100 8.12 -5.05 -11.38
C GLN A 100 7.42 -6.41 -11.46
N ASP A 101 6.19 -6.43 -12.00
CA ASP A 101 5.41 -7.66 -12.15
C ASP A 101 5.34 -8.49 -10.86
N TYR A 102 5.16 -7.82 -9.71
CA TYR A 102 5.17 -8.38 -8.35
C TYR A 102 6.49 -8.99 -7.87
N HIS A 103 7.62 -8.68 -8.52
CA HIS A 103 8.95 -9.12 -8.10
C HIS A 103 9.86 -7.92 -7.81
N PRO A 104 10.61 -7.90 -6.69
CA PRO A 104 11.61 -6.87 -6.46
C PRO A 104 12.70 -6.97 -7.52
N THR A 105 13.34 -5.85 -7.87
CA THR A 105 14.54 -5.92 -8.72
C THR A 105 15.68 -6.64 -7.98
N PRO A 106 16.69 -7.18 -8.69
CA PRO A 106 17.82 -7.85 -8.04
C PRO A 106 18.51 -6.99 -6.98
N GLU A 107 18.65 -5.68 -7.23
CA GLU A 107 19.27 -4.73 -6.30
C GLU A 107 18.42 -4.54 -5.04
N ILE A 108 17.09 -4.44 -5.18
CA ILE A 108 16.18 -4.38 -4.02
C ILE A 108 16.18 -5.71 -3.27
N ARG A 109 16.23 -6.84 -3.97
CA ARG A 109 16.31 -8.16 -3.33
C ARG A 109 17.57 -8.30 -2.49
N GLU A 110 18.72 -7.88 -3.01
CA GLU A 110 19.97 -7.87 -2.26
C GLU A 110 19.89 -6.96 -1.03
N LEU A 111 19.22 -5.80 -1.14
CA LEU A 111 18.99 -4.92 0.01
C LEU A 111 18.14 -5.58 1.09
N ILE A 112 17.07 -6.29 0.71
CA ILE A 112 16.20 -7.02 1.63
C ILE A 112 16.96 -8.16 2.31
N ASP A 113 17.72 -8.95 1.57
CA ASP A 113 18.43 -10.13 2.10
C ASP A 113 19.58 -9.77 3.08
N ARG A 114 20.01 -8.50 3.10
CA ARG A 114 21.04 -7.98 4.03
C ARG A 114 20.47 -7.32 5.29
N ALA A 115 19.16 -7.07 5.34
CA ALA A 115 18.48 -6.42 6.45
C ALA A 115 18.19 -7.42 7.58
#